data_AF-A0A914XDQ1-F1
#
_entry.id   AF-A0A914XDQ1-F1
#
_cell.length_a   1.000
_cell.length_b   1.000
_cell.length_c   1.000
_cell.angle_alpha   90.00
_cell.angle_beta   90.00
_cell.angle_gamma   90.00
#
_symmetry.space_group_name_H-M   'P 1'
#
loop_
_entity.id
_entity.type
_entity.pdbx_description
1 polymer ?
#
loop_
_entity_poly.entity_id
_entity_poly.type
_entity_poly.pdbx_seq_one_letter_code
_entity_poly.pdbx_strand_id
1 'polypeptide(L)'
;MSADYTPTDLENQGIAGPNKLRELLTTCEDPIDAIKSFQQSNSIQLPTLNPALKLLDLHGVRRFEYHEIVLNEVTERLLIRLRSLGEANDKKSQKLLEQQLEKSFALYRVPQIRPVVLEALKQLPKVPDRYLKVILADPEFYKSCSVKVRQQIWLKNDALFVAAVEPLLDAYVNKKEKMLRNVDCGGMATFFVSETTKARRQWTEI
;
A
#
# COMPACT_ATOMS: atom_id res chain seq x y z
N MET A 1 -1.02 -20.37 -5.77
CA MET A 1 0.08 -20.04 -4.84
C MET A 1 -0.52 -19.20 -3.73
N SER A 2 -1.00 -19.89 -2.71
CA SER A 2 -1.70 -19.31 -1.56
C SER A 2 -0.65 -18.66 -0.67
N ALA A 3 -0.80 -17.37 -0.37
CA ALA A 3 -0.02 -16.74 0.67
C ALA A 3 -0.45 -17.36 2.00
N ASP A 4 0.45 -18.12 2.63
CA ASP A 4 0.28 -18.63 3.98
C ASP A 4 0.21 -17.43 4.94
N TYR A 5 -1.00 -16.95 5.14
CA TYR A 5 -1.33 -15.99 6.18
C TYR A 5 -1.18 -16.72 7.51
N THR A 6 -0.05 -16.55 8.19
CA THR A 6 0.13 -17.10 9.54
C THR A 6 -0.88 -16.41 10.48
N PRO A 7 -1.91 -17.12 10.99
CA PRO A 7 -2.96 -16.54 11.82
C PRO A 7 -2.45 -16.01 13.18
N THR A 8 -1.20 -16.33 13.52
CA THR A 8 -0.53 -15.97 14.78
C THR A 8 -0.38 -14.47 14.99
N ASP A 9 -0.35 -13.64 13.94
CA ASP A 9 -0.08 -12.20 14.09
C ASP A 9 -1.30 -11.40 14.57
N LEU A 10 -2.52 -11.81 14.21
CA LEU A 10 -3.77 -11.15 14.66
C LEU A 10 -4.04 -11.39 16.14
N GLU A 11 -3.85 -12.64 16.58
CA GLU A 11 -4.15 -13.07 17.94
C GLU A 11 -3.17 -12.44 18.94
N ASN A 12 -1.91 -12.25 18.54
CA ASN A 12 -0.91 -11.49 19.29
C ASN A 12 -1.28 -10.01 19.48
N GLN A 13 -2.13 -9.46 18.60
CA GLN A 13 -2.61 -8.07 18.67
C GLN A 13 -4.00 -7.97 19.32
N GLY A 14 -4.47 -9.06 19.96
CA GLY A 14 -5.76 -9.10 20.65
C GLY A 14 -6.98 -9.16 19.74
N ILE A 15 -6.77 -9.32 18.42
CA ILE A 15 -7.85 -9.48 17.45
C ILE A 15 -8.24 -10.95 17.42
N ALA A 16 -9.53 -11.24 17.54
CA ALA A 16 -10.01 -12.62 17.58
C ALA A 16 -9.80 -13.30 16.22
N GLY A 17 -8.76 -14.13 16.16
CA GLY A 17 -8.38 -14.89 14.97
C GLY A 17 -9.14 -16.21 14.82
N PRO A 18 -8.83 -16.97 13.75
CA PRO A 18 -9.44 -18.25 13.48
C PRO A 18 -9.10 -19.31 14.53
N ASN A 19 -7.95 -19.24 15.23
CA ASN A 19 -7.63 -20.21 16.27
C ASN A 19 -8.41 -19.92 17.53
N LYS A 20 -8.60 -18.64 17.90
CA LYS A 20 -9.48 -18.25 19.00
C LYS A 20 -10.92 -18.66 18.76
N LEU A 21 -11.42 -18.52 17.53
CA LEU A 21 -12.73 -19.05 17.15
C LEU A 21 -12.75 -20.58 17.29
N ARG A 22 -11.72 -21.27 16.79
CA ARG A 22 -11.62 -22.73 16.90
C ARG A 22 -11.63 -23.20 18.35
N GLU A 23 -10.84 -22.57 19.22
CA GLU A 23 -10.77 -22.86 20.65
C GLU A 23 -12.11 -22.60 21.35
N LEU A 24 -12.78 -21.48 21.03
CA LEU A 24 -14.12 -21.19 21.55
C LEU A 24 -15.13 -22.26 21.12
N LEU A 25 -15.08 -22.69 19.86
CA LEU A 25 -15.99 -23.71 19.33
C LEU A 25 -15.68 -25.12 19.84
N THR A 26 -14.43 -25.43 20.21
CA THR A 26 -14.07 -26.73 20.80
C THR A 26 -14.32 -26.79 22.31
N THR A 27 -14.43 -25.65 22.99
CA THR A 27 -14.57 -25.56 24.45
C THR A 27 -16.02 -25.32 24.90
N CYS A 28 -16.88 -24.78 24.03
CA CYS A 28 -18.28 -24.49 24.38
C CYS A 28 -19.21 -25.71 24.27
N GLU A 29 -20.14 -25.82 25.23
CA GLU A 29 -21.20 -26.84 25.24
C GLU A 29 -22.25 -26.60 24.12
N ASP A 30 -22.53 -25.33 23.80
CA ASP A 30 -23.44 -24.92 22.72
C ASP A 30 -22.73 -24.09 21.63
N PRO A 31 -22.43 -24.68 20.46
CA PRO A 31 -21.68 -23.99 19.40
C PRO A 31 -22.46 -22.85 18.76
N ILE A 32 -23.80 -22.91 18.73
CA ILE A 32 -24.63 -21.87 18.09
C ILE A 32 -24.59 -20.57 18.88
N ASP A 33 -24.65 -20.64 20.21
CA ASP A 33 -24.63 -19.45 21.06
C ASP A 33 -23.22 -18.88 21.22
N ALA A 34 -22.19 -19.72 21.15
CA ALA A 34 -20.81 -19.29 21.00
C ALA A 34 -20.58 -18.49 19.70
N ILE A 35 -21.18 -18.92 18.58
CA ILE A 35 -21.11 -18.18 17.31
C ILE A 35 -21.86 -16.84 17.41
N LYS A 36 -23.06 -16.81 17.99
CA LYS A 36 -23.82 -15.55 18.15
C LYS A 36 -23.09 -14.55 19.04
N SER A 37 -22.54 -14.99 20.17
CA SER A 37 -21.77 -14.13 21.07
C SER A 37 -20.46 -13.64 20.43
N PHE A 38 -19.78 -14.49 19.66
CA PHE A 38 -18.63 -14.08 18.86
C PHE A 38 -19.00 -13.05 17.79
N GLN A 39 -20.11 -13.25 17.08
CA GLN A 39 -20.61 -12.30 16.10
C GLN A 39 -21.03 -10.98 16.73
N GLN A 40 -21.71 -10.98 17.88
CA GLN A 40 -22.05 -9.75 18.60
C GLN A 40 -20.81 -8.97 19.06
N SER A 41 -19.75 -9.68 19.42
CA SER A 41 -18.50 -9.08 19.89
C SER A 41 -17.65 -8.49 18.74
N ASN A 42 -17.67 -9.12 17.56
CA ASN A 42 -16.81 -8.76 16.44
C ASN A 42 -17.54 -8.07 15.26
N SER A 43 -18.87 -7.98 15.29
CA SER A 43 -19.64 -7.28 14.25
C SER A 43 -19.58 -5.76 14.43
N ILE A 44 -19.78 -5.05 13.33
CA ILE A 44 -19.93 -3.60 13.36
C ILE A 44 -21.26 -3.29 14.07
N GLN A 45 -21.19 -2.79 15.30
CA GLN A 45 -22.35 -2.52 16.14
C GLN A 45 -23.08 -1.23 15.69
N LEU A 46 -23.82 -1.35 14.58
CA LEU A 46 -24.70 -0.30 14.08
C LEU A 46 -26.15 -0.81 14.14
N PRO A 47 -27.06 -0.14 14.88
CA PRO A 47 -28.44 -0.62 15.03
C PRO A 47 -29.21 -0.64 13.69
N THR A 48 -28.87 0.26 12.77
CA THR A 48 -29.41 0.32 11.40
C THR A 48 -28.84 -0.73 10.45
N LEU A 49 -27.69 -1.32 10.77
CA LEU A 49 -27.02 -2.27 9.89
C LEU A 49 -27.74 -3.62 9.86
N ASN A 50 -28.30 -4.08 10.99
CA ASN A 50 -28.95 -5.39 11.05
C ASN A 50 -30.21 -5.47 10.15
N PRO A 51 -31.12 -4.47 10.13
CA PRO A 51 -32.20 -4.42 9.13
C PRO A 51 -31.68 -4.32 7.69
N ALA A 52 -30.66 -3.51 7.43
CA ALA A 52 -30.10 -3.32 6.09
C ALA A 52 -29.44 -4.61 5.55
N LEU A 53 -28.72 -5.35 6.39
CA LEU A 53 -28.12 -6.64 6.04
C LEU A 53 -29.18 -7.67 5.68
N LYS A 54 -30.31 -7.72 6.42
CA LYS A 54 -31.43 -8.61 6.07
C LYS A 54 -32.04 -8.28 4.72
N LEU A 55 -32.14 -6.99 4.37
CA LEU A 55 -32.60 -6.57 3.05
C LEU A 55 -31.60 -7.00 1.97
N LEU A 56 -30.31 -6.80 2.19
CA LEU A 56 -29.24 -7.27 1.28
C LEU A 56 -29.26 -8.80 1.09
N ASP A 57 -29.52 -9.56 2.15
CA ASP A 57 -29.68 -11.02 2.08
C ASP A 57 -30.87 -11.40 1.18
N LEU A 58 -31.99 -10.66 1.24
CA LEU A 58 -33.14 -10.87 0.35
C LEU A 58 -32.81 -10.56 -1.12
N HIS A 59 -31.90 -9.63 -1.37
CA HIS A 59 -31.39 -9.30 -2.70
C HIS A 59 -30.31 -10.28 -3.20
N GLY A 60 -30.00 -11.32 -2.43
CA GLY A 60 -29.01 -12.34 -2.80
C GLY A 60 -27.55 -11.88 -2.70
N VAL A 61 -27.28 -10.74 -2.05
CA VAL A 61 -25.92 -10.26 -1.81
C VAL A 61 -25.31 -11.04 -0.66
N ARG A 62 -24.12 -11.61 -0.87
CA ARG A 62 -23.44 -12.35 0.20
C ARG A 62 -22.91 -11.35 1.23
N ARG A 63 -23.15 -11.62 2.51
CA ARG A 63 -22.64 -10.78 3.61
C ARG A 63 -21.13 -10.57 3.56
N PHE A 64 -20.38 -11.58 3.08
CA PHE A 64 -18.94 -11.47 2.86
C PHE A 64 -18.59 -10.36 1.87
N GLU A 65 -19.25 -10.32 0.70
CA GLU A 65 -19.01 -9.32 -0.35
C GLU A 65 -19.33 -7.92 0.17
N TYR A 66 -20.42 -7.77 0.93
CA TYR A 66 -20.75 -6.50 1.57
C TYR A 66 -19.63 -6.03 2.51
N HIS A 67 -19.15 -6.89 3.41
CA HIS A 67 -18.09 -6.53 4.35
C HIS A 67 -16.75 -6.24 3.65
N GLU A 68 -16.45 -6.95 2.56
CA GLU A 68 -15.28 -6.68 1.73
C GLU A 68 -15.36 -5.30 1.05
N ILE A 69 -16.52 -4.96 0.48
CA ILE A 69 -16.76 -3.64 -0.14
C ILE A 69 -16.66 -2.52 0.92
N VAL A 70 -17.31 -2.69 2.07
CA VAL A 70 -17.26 -1.71 3.17
C VAL A 70 -15.83 -1.53 3.65
N LEU A 71 -15.07 -2.61 3.80
CA LEU A 71 -13.67 -2.52 4.20
C LEU A 71 -12.86 -1.71 3.18
N ASN A 72 -13.01 -2.01 1.88
CA ASN A 72 -12.33 -1.28 0.82
C ASN A 72 -12.69 0.21 0.85
N GLU A 73 -13.97 0.55 0.96
CA GLU A 73 -14.42 1.94 1.03
C GLU A 73 -13.87 2.68 2.26
N VAL A 74 -13.86 2.04 3.43
CA VAL A 74 -13.29 2.60 4.66
C VAL A 74 -11.78 2.82 4.49
N THR A 75 -11.08 1.86 3.88
CA THR A 75 -9.64 2.03 3.60
C THR A 75 -9.38 3.19 2.66
N GLU A 76 -10.14 3.35 1.57
CA GLU A 76 -9.99 4.47 0.65
C GLU A 76 -10.24 5.82 1.32
N ARG A 77 -11.31 5.94 2.11
CA ARG A 77 -11.60 7.16 2.89
C ARG A 77 -10.48 7.48 3.87
N LEU A 78 -9.91 6.47 4.52
CA LEU A 78 -8.77 6.62 5.41
C LEU A 78 -7.53 7.10 4.64
N LEU A 79 -7.24 6.53 3.48
CA LEU A 79 -6.12 6.95 2.63
C LEU A 79 -6.26 8.41 2.18
N ILE A 80 -7.46 8.84 1.77
CA ILE A 80 -7.74 10.24 1.41
C ILE A 80 -7.49 11.15 2.61
N ARG A 81 -7.98 10.77 3.79
CA ARG A 81 -7.78 11.56 5.02
C ARG A 81 -6.31 11.64 5.40
N LEU A 82 -5.57 10.55 5.30
CA LEU A 82 -4.12 10.56 5.49
C LEU A 82 -3.48 11.58 4.54
N ARG A 83 -3.79 11.53 3.24
CA ARG A 83 -3.22 12.47 2.25
C ARG A 83 -3.49 13.93 2.62
N SER A 84 -4.73 14.25 3.00
CA SER A 84 -5.08 15.60 3.46
C SER A 84 -4.30 16.04 4.72
N LEU A 85 -4.03 15.11 5.64
CA LEU A 85 -3.26 15.40 6.86
C LEU A 85 -1.77 15.61 6.55
N GLY A 86 -1.23 14.87 5.58
CA GLY A 86 0.13 15.06 5.08
C GLY A 86 0.31 16.40 4.35
N GLU A 87 -0.71 16.87 3.63
CA GLU A 87 -0.69 18.17 2.95
C GLU A 87 -0.79 19.35 3.92
N ALA A 88 -1.62 19.23 4.96
CA ALA A 88 -1.80 20.27 5.97
C ALA A 88 -0.52 20.54 6.79
N ASN A 89 0.41 19.58 6.89
CA ASN A 89 1.72 19.70 7.55
C ASN A 89 1.75 20.31 8.96
N ASP A 90 0.61 20.32 9.66
CA ASP A 90 0.52 20.80 11.04
C ASP A 90 1.20 19.85 12.02
N LYS A 91 1.80 20.40 13.09
CA LYS A 91 2.37 19.60 14.19
C LYS A 91 1.36 18.65 14.83
N LYS A 92 0.08 19.02 14.86
CA LYS A 92 -1.02 18.16 15.35
C LYS A 92 -1.29 16.99 14.40
N SER A 93 -1.33 17.27 13.10
CA SER A 93 -1.52 16.27 12.05
C SER A 93 -0.37 15.25 12.02
N GLN A 94 0.87 15.71 12.20
CA GLN A 94 2.03 14.82 12.30
C GLN A 94 1.95 13.89 13.51
N LYS A 95 1.57 14.38 14.70
CA LYS A 95 1.35 13.54 15.88
C LYS A 95 0.25 12.51 15.67
N LEU A 96 -0.84 12.89 14.98
CA LEU A 96 -1.92 11.97 14.67
C LEU A 96 -1.47 10.88 13.68
N LEU A 97 -0.65 11.25 12.68
CA LEU A 97 -0.03 10.30 11.75
C LEU A 97 0.90 9.33 12.47
N GLU A 98 1.72 9.80 13.41
CA GLU A 98 2.60 8.95 14.21
C GLU A 98 1.81 7.96 15.08
N GLN A 99 0.75 8.42 15.74
CA GLN A 99 -0.13 7.54 16.52
C GLN A 99 -0.85 6.50 15.65
N GLN A 100 -1.31 6.91 14.46
CA GLN A 100 -1.93 6.01 13.50
C GLN A 100 -0.92 5.00 12.97
N LEU A 101 0.31 5.43 12.69
CA LEU A 101 1.39 4.55 12.28
C LEU A 101 1.71 3.54 13.38
N GLU A 102 1.84 3.95 14.64
CA GLU A 102 2.14 3.03 15.74
C GLU A 102 1.11 1.90 15.85
N LYS A 103 -0.19 2.23 15.74
CA LYS A 103 -1.27 1.23 15.77
C LYS A 103 -1.32 0.35 14.53
N SER A 104 -1.16 0.94 13.34
CA SER A 104 -1.26 0.22 12.08
C SER A 104 -0.02 -0.60 11.74
N PHE A 105 1.16 -0.16 12.21
CA PHE A 105 2.43 -0.86 12.01
C PHE A 105 2.45 -2.18 12.76
N ALA A 106 1.74 -2.32 13.87
CA ALA A 106 1.54 -3.61 14.54
C ALA A 106 0.85 -4.66 13.63
N LEU A 107 0.13 -4.19 12.61
CA LEU A 107 -0.68 -5.00 11.69
C LEU A 107 -0.16 -4.95 10.23
N TYR A 108 1.09 -4.53 10.01
CA TYR A 108 1.66 -4.34 8.66
C TYR A 108 1.66 -5.61 7.79
N ARG A 109 1.68 -6.78 8.43
CA ARG A 109 1.63 -8.08 7.74
C ARG A 109 0.28 -8.32 7.10
N VAL A 110 -0.80 -7.74 7.63
CA VAL A 110 -2.16 -7.88 7.10
C VAL A 110 -2.27 -7.15 5.75
N PRO A 111 -2.56 -7.85 4.64
CA PRO A 111 -2.57 -7.25 3.31
C PRO A 111 -3.53 -6.06 3.16
N GLN A 112 -4.68 -6.11 3.84
CA GLN A 112 -5.70 -5.07 3.81
C GLN A 112 -5.26 -3.77 4.52
N ILE A 113 -4.40 -3.87 5.53
CA ILE A 113 -3.90 -2.72 6.31
C ILE A 113 -2.58 -2.20 5.74
N ARG A 114 -1.82 -3.04 5.05
CA ARG A 114 -0.58 -2.69 4.37
C ARG A 114 -0.62 -1.39 3.55
N PRO A 115 -1.62 -1.11 2.68
CA PRO A 115 -1.67 0.16 1.94
C PRO A 115 -1.78 1.38 2.85
N VAL A 116 -2.47 1.26 3.99
CA VAL A 116 -2.59 2.33 4.99
C VAL A 116 -1.23 2.64 5.61
N VAL A 117 -0.46 1.62 5.99
CA VAL A 117 0.88 1.79 6.56
C VAL A 117 1.82 2.45 5.54
N LEU A 118 1.78 2.01 4.28
CA LEU A 118 2.63 2.55 3.22
C LEU A 118 2.35 4.03 2.93
N GLU A 119 1.07 4.42 2.89
CA GLU A 119 0.69 5.82 2.68
C GLU A 119 1.01 6.69 3.90
N ALA A 120 0.82 6.18 5.12
CA ALA A 120 1.24 6.87 6.34
C ALA A 120 2.76 7.13 6.37
N LEU A 121 3.57 6.11 6.02
CA LEU A 121 5.03 6.24 5.91
C LEU A 121 5.46 7.24 4.84
N LYS A 122 4.73 7.33 3.73
CA LYS A 122 5.02 8.27 2.64
C LYS A 122 4.79 9.73 3.02
N GLN A 123 3.81 9.99 3.89
CA GLN A 123 3.43 11.34 4.32
C GLN A 123 4.29 11.87 5.45
N LEU A 124 4.92 10.99 6.24
CA LEU A 124 5.81 11.40 7.31
C LEU A 124 7.13 11.96 6.74
N PRO A 125 7.54 13.18 7.16
CA PRO A 125 8.78 13.79 6.68
C PRO A 125 10.03 13.06 7.19
N LYS A 126 9.96 12.44 8.37
CA LYS A 126 11.02 11.64 8.97
C LYS A 126 10.44 10.38 9.57
N VAL A 127 10.78 9.22 9.02
CA VAL A 127 10.34 7.92 9.56
C VAL A 127 11.25 7.53 10.73
N PRO A 128 10.68 7.12 11.88
CA PRO A 128 11.48 6.63 13.00
C PRO A 128 12.32 5.39 12.67
N ASP A 129 13.55 5.37 13.18
CA ASP A 129 14.57 4.33 12.96
C ASP A 129 14.11 2.92 13.30
N ARG A 130 13.22 2.80 14.28
CA ARG A 130 12.64 1.52 14.72
C ARG A 130 11.91 0.82 13.56
N TYR A 131 11.15 1.58 12.79
CA TYR A 131 10.40 1.06 11.65
C TYR A 131 11.32 0.73 10.48
N LEU A 132 12.35 1.53 10.25
CA LEU A 132 13.33 1.27 9.18
C LEU A 132 14.04 -0.09 9.34
N LYS A 133 14.37 -0.47 10.58
CA LYS A 133 14.98 -1.78 10.86
C LYS A 133 14.05 -2.95 10.53
N VAL A 134 12.76 -2.81 10.83
CA VAL A 134 11.75 -3.84 10.50
C VAL A 134 11.53 -3.92 9.00
N ILE A 135 11.50 -2.77 8.30
CA ILE A 135 11.39 -2.72 6.84
C ILE A 135 12.57 -3.43 6.17
N LEU A 136 13.79 -3.30 6.71
CA LEU A 136 14.98 -3.98 6.19
C LEU A 136 14.96 -5.50 6.39
N ALA A 137 14.28 -5.97 7.44
CA ALA A 137 14.16 -7.40 7.71
C ALA A 137 13.21 -8.11 6.73
N ASP A 138 12.28 -7.36 6.11
CA ASP A 138 11.29 -7.91 5.17
C ASP A 138 11.49 -7.36 3.74
N PRO A 139 12.04 -8.19 2.82
CA PRO A 139 12.33 -7.76 1.44
C PRO A 139 11.07 -7.48 0.61
N GLU A 140 9.94 -8.14 0.90
CA GLU A 140 8.68 -7.88 0.19
C GLU A 140 8.11 -6.53 0.61
N PHE A 141 8.14 -6.23 1.91
CA PHE A 141 7.70 -4.94 2.41
C PHE A 141 8.59 -3.81 1.89
N TYR A 142 9.91 -4.00 1.87
CA TYR A 142 10.87 -3.04 1.29
C TYR A 142 10.56 -2.69 -0.18
N LYS A 143 10.20 -3.70 -1.00
CA LYS A 143 9.81 -3.51 -2.42
C LYS A 143 8.47 -2.80 -2.63
N SER A 144 7.60 -2.77 -1.61
CA SER A 144 6.34 -2.01 -1.66
C SER A 144 6.46 -0.58 -1.12
N CYS A 145 7.54 -0.28 -0.39
CA CYS A 145 7.79 1.06 0.16
C CYS A 145 8.00 2.12 -0.93
N SER A 146 7.54 3.33 -0.67
CA SER A 146 7.74 4.48 -1.56
C SER A 146 9.23 4.89 -1.63
N VAL A 147 9.62 5.52 -2.75
CA VAL A 147 11.00 5.97 -2.98
C VAL A 147 11.50 6.91 -1.87
N LYS A 148 10.63 7.77 -1.33
CA LYS A 148 10.98 8.68 -0.21
C LYS A 148 11.43 7.89 1.04
N VAL A 149 10.72 6.81 1.37
CA VAL A 149 11.06 5.95 2.51
C VAL A 149 12.35 5.19 2.22
N ARG A 150 12.53 4.68 1.00
CA ARG A 150 13.80 4.02 0.60
C ARG A 150 14.99 4.97 0.63
N GLN A 151 14.82 6.23 0.22
CA GLN A 151 15.86 7.26 0.33
C GLN A 151 16.29 7.47 1.79
N GLN A 152 15.36 7.47 2.75
CA GLN A 152 15.71 7.55 4.17
C GLN A 152 16.49 6.33 4.67
N ILE A 153 16.23 5.16 4.10
CA ILE A 153 17.01 3.94 4.37
C ILE A 153 18.41 4.04 3.74
N TRP A 154 18.50 4.52 2.49
CA TRP A 154 19.75 4.71 1.76
C TRP A 154 20.70 5.70 2.44
N LEU A 155 20.17 6.79 3.00
CA LEU A 155 20.96 7.75 3.79
C LEU A 155 21.68 7.12 4.99
N LYS A 156 21.28 5.92 5.42
CA LYS A 156 21.89 5.20 6.53
C LYS A 156 22.70 3.98 6.12
N ASN A 157 22.54 3.53 4.88
CA ASN A 157 23.21 2.33 4.37
C ASN A 157 23.56 2.52 2.89
N ASP A 158 24.79 2.95 2.65
CA ASP A 158 25.32 3.24 1.32
C ASP A 158 25.38 2.00 0.43
N ALA A 159 25.61 0.80 0.99
CA ALA A 159 25.67 -0.43 0.21
C ALA A 159 24.32 -0.77 -0.46
N LEU A 160 23.21 -0.53 0.26
CA LEU A 160 21.86 -0.73 -0.28
C LEU A 160 21.50 0.32 -1.33
N PHE A 161 22.07 1.52 -1.24
CA PHE A 161 21.92 2.54 -2.25
C PHE A 161 22.63 2.13 -3.54
N VAL A 162 23.90 1.73 -3.45
CA VAL A 162 24.69 1.29 -4.61
C VAL A 162 23.99 0.14 -5.32
N ALA A 163 23.58 -0.91 -4.59
CA ALA A 163 22.89 -2.06 -5.16
C ALA A 163 21.54 -1.70 -5.84
N ALA A 164 20.85 -0.66 -5.37
CA ALA A 164 19.59 -0.22 -5.95
C ALA A 164 19.78 0.68 -7.19
N VAL A 165 20.86 1.46 -7.24
CA VAL A 165 21.14 2.44 -8.30
C VAL A 165 21.94 1.85 -9.45
N GLU A 166 22.83 0.91 -9.18
CA GLU A 166 23.64 0.18 -10.17
C GLU A 166 22.80 -0.35 -11.36
N PRO A 167 21.73 -1.14 -11.16
CA PRO A 167 20.93 -1.62 -12.29
C PRO A 167 20.21 -0.49 -13.07
N LEU A 168 19.92 0.65 -12.43
CA LEU A 168 19.31 1.80 -13.09
C LEU A 168 20.33 2.52 -13.98
N LEU A 169 21.57 2.65 -13.51
CA LEU A 169 22.67 3.21 -14.28
C LEU A 169 23.01 2.29 -15.46
N ASP A 170 23.10 0.98 -15.23
CA ASP A 170 23.35 0.01 -16.31
C ASP A 170 22.25 0.05 -17.37
N ALA A 171 20.98 0.11 -16.96
CA ALA A 171 19.87 0.26 -17.91
C ALA A 171 19.96 1.57 -18.71
N TYR A 172 20.37 2.67 -18.08
CA TYR A 172 20.55 3.96 -18.74
C TYR A 172 21.73 3.94 -19.72
N VAL A 173 22.88 3.40 -19.32
CA VAL A 173 24.07 3.23 -20.18
C VAL A 173 23.71 2.37 -21.38
N ASN A 174 23.10 1.20 -21.16
CA ASN A 174 22.63 0.32 -22.23
C ASN A 174 21.65 1.02 -23.20
N LYS A 175 20.74 1.86 -22.68
CA LYS A 175 19.83 2.64 -23.52
C LYS A 175 20.57 3.67 -24.37
N LYS A 176 21.56 4.36 -23.80
CA LYS A 176 22.37 5.35 -24.52
C LYS A 176 23.26 4.70 -25.57
N GLU A 177 23.89 3.58 -25.26
CA GLU A 177 24.66 2.79 -26.22
C GLU A 177 23.80 2.31 -27.39
N LYS A 178 22.58 1.83 -27.12
CA LYS A 178 21.63 1.46 -28.18
C LYS A 178 21.29 2.65 -29.08
N MET A 179 21.07 3.83 -28.50
CA MET A 179 20.80 5.05 -29.28
C MET A 179 22.00 5.45 -30.14
N LEU A 180 23.22 5.40 -29.59
CA LEU A 180 24.44 5.68 -30.36
C LEU A 180 24.61 4.70 -31.53
N ARG A 181 24.51 3.39 -31.26
CA ARG A 181 24.56 2.35 -32.29
C ARG A 181 23.47 2.51 -33.37
N ASN A 182 22.29 2.99 -33.00
CA ASN A 182 21.21 3.26 -33.95
C ASN A 182 21.46 4.52 -34.80
N VAL A 183 22.10 5.54 -34.24
CA VAL A 183 22.51 6.75 -34.99
C VAL A 183 23.60 6.40 -36.02
N ASP A 184 24.53 5.51 -35.66
CA ASP A 184 25.58 5.05 -36.57
C ASP A 184 25.04 4.21 -37.75
N CYS A 185 23.86 3.58 -37.59
CA CYS A 185 23.18 2.81 -38.65
C CYS A 185 22.15 3.66 -39.45
N GLY A 186 21.74 4.81 -38.92
CA GLY A 186 20.81 5.75 -39.58
C GLY A 186 21.50 6.90 -40.34
N GLY A 187 22.80 7.10 -40.13
CA GLY A 187 23.59 8.23 -40.63
C GLY A 187 23.84 8.29 -42.14
N MET A 188 23.29 7.38 -42.94
CA MET A 188 23.37 7.46 -44.42
C MET A 188 22.05 7.80 -45.13
N ALA A 189 20.91 7.85 -44.43
CA ALA A 189 19.61 8.06 -45.08
C ALA A 189 18.84 9.33 -44.66
N THR A 190 19.24 10.04 -43.59
CA THR A 190 18.46 11.16 -43.05
C THR A 190 19.22 12.47 -42.83
N PHE A 191 20.50 12.55 -43.22
CA PHE A 191 21.30 13.78 -43.09
C PHE A 191 20.91 14.90 -44.10
N PHE A 192 20.11 14.57 -45.12
CA PHE A 192 19.63 15.53 -46.13
C PHE A 192 18.15 15.94 -45.97
N VAL A 193 17.47 15.52 -44.89
CA VAL A 193 16.15 16.06 -44.54
C VAL A 193 16.33 17.16 -43.50
N SER A 194 17.16 18.15 -43.84
CA SER A 194 17.01 19.48 -43.26
C SER A 194 15.57 19.92 -43.52
N GLU A 195 14.85 20.33 -42.48
CA GLU A 195 13.56 21.01 -42.61
C GLU A 195 13.62 21.98 -43.79
N THR A 196 12.96 21.63 -44.89
CA THR A 196 12.97 22.50 -46.06
C THR A 196 12.36 23.83 -45.64
N THR A 197 12.92 24.92 -46.16
CA THR A 197 12.52 26.31 -45.92
C THR A 197 11.02 26.61 -46.07
N LYS A 198 10.21 25.67 -46.58
CA LYS A 198 8.75 25.73 -46.61
C LYS A 198 8.08 25.48 -45.26
N ALA A 199 8.59 24.57 -44.42
CA ALA A 199 7.97 24.25 -43.13
C ALA A 199 8.09 25.40 -42.11
N ARG A 200 9.14 26.22 -42.23
CA ARG A 200 9.40 27.37 -41.35
C ARG A 200 8.52 28.61 -41.66
N ARG A 201 7.76 28.61 -42.77
CA ARG A 201 6.90 29.75 -43.20
C ARG A 201 5.43 29.61 -42.79
N GLN A 202 5.05 28.52 -42.12
CA GLN A 202 3.69 28.30 -41.61
C GLN A 202 3.66 28.47 -40.08
N TRP A 203 4.12 29.61 -39.59
CA TRP A 203 3.57 30.15 -38.35
C TRP A 203 2.46 31.10 -38.77
N THR A 204 1.22 30.60 -38.74
CA THR A 204 0.05 31.48 -38.71
C THR A 204 -0.05 32.04 -37.29
N GLU A 205 0.20 33.33 -37.15
CA GLU A 205 -0.31 34.08 -36.00
C GLU A 205 -1.84 34.10 -36.05
N ILE A 206 -2.43 34.08 -34.85
CA ILE A 206 -3.84 34.18 -34.45
C ILE A 206 -4.52 32.83 -34.17
#